data_AF-A0A3M1QI31-F1
#
_entry.id   AF-A0A3M1QI31-F1
#
_cell.length_a   1.000
_cell.length_b   1.000
_cell.length_c   1.000
_cell.angle_alpha   90.00
_cell.angle_beta   90.00
_cell.angle_gamma   90.00
#
_symmetry.space_group_name_H-M   'P 1'
#
loop_
_entity.id
_entity.type
_entity.pdbx_description
1 polymer ?
#
loop_
_entity_poly.entity_id
_entity_poly.type
_entity_poly.pdbx_seq_one_letter_code
_entity_poly.pdbx_strand_id
1 'polypeptide(L)'
;MFEMLFGDEPMNDEHHIEEPEDDERVLRLSKEPPLDTASEDDVVREYEARYTAVDVDEKPKRGARHKPRSYSTLHVTDEERLWAALAHGSVWLTLVSALLTDGFIIPASIFVPLVIYFFFRQKSDYVAFHALQAFVLQIVGTVGALTLLVVGSIVWAIGMVIAILAIVVLIGLILVPVWGLVGVALLLAVFLMPLLMLLFGTIAAIETYRNRDYRYPFIARWIDRQMAGDFLNLF
;
A
#
# COMPACT_ATOMS: atom_id res chain seq x y z
N MET A 1 -59.89 -16.81 51.80
CA MET A 1 -59.97 -15.38 52.20
C MET A 1 -58.68 -14.76 51.72
N PHE A 2 -58.58 -14.10 50.58
CA PHE A 2 -59.51 -13.18 49.92
C PHE A 2 -59.18 -13.20 48.42
N GLU A 3 -60.18 -13.47 47.58
CA GLU A 3 -60.12 -13.32 46.12
C GLU A 3 -60.76 -11.97 45.77
N MET A 4 -60.38 -11.42 44.61
CA MET A 4 -60.91 -10.24 43.91
C MET A 4 -60.32 -8.89 44.32
N LEU A 5 -59.55 -8.27 43.42
CA LEU A 5 -60.02 -7.12 42.61
C LEU A 5 -58.88 -6.49 41.79
N PHE A 6 -59.17 -6.21 40.51
CA PHE A 6 -58.39 -5.46 39.50
C PHE A 6 -57.22 -6.23 38.87
N GLY A 7 -57.14 -6.45 37.57
CA GLY A 7 -57.92 -5.98 36.42
C GLY A 7 -57.07 -6.30 35.19
N ASP A 8 -57.63 -7.06 34.25
CA ASP A 8 -56.98 -7.39 32.98
C ASP A 8 -56.92 -6.16 32.08
N GLU A 9 -55.72 -5.69 31.72
CA GLU A 9 -55.47 -5.02 30.43
C GLU A 9 -54.03 -5.30 29.96
N PRO A 10 -53.84 -6.00 28.83
CA PRO A 10 -52.55 -6.05 28.16
C PRO A 10 -52.36 -4.78 27.31
N MET A 11 -51.47 -3.90 27.75
CA MET A 11 -51.05 -2.71 26.98
C MET A 11 -50.10 -3.16 25.86
N ASN A 12 -50.67 -3.54 24.72
CA ASN A 12 -49.97 -3.81 23.47
C ASN A 12 -49.82 -2.51 22.68
N ASP A 13 -48.78 -1.72 22.99
CA ASP A 13 -48.36 -0.59 22.15
C ASP A 13 -47.18 -1.04 21.27
N GLU A 14 -47.46 -1.94 20.33
CA GLU A 14 -46.65 -2.05 19.13
C GLU A 14 -46.93 -0.80 18.29
N HIS A 15 -46.01 0.17 18.33
CA HIS A 15 -45.95 1.22 17.34
C HIS A 15 -45.61 0.58 15.98
N HIS A 16 -46.65 0.17 15.25
CA HIS A 16 -46.58 -0.15 13.84
C HIS A 16 -46.08 1.11 13.10
N ILE A 17 -44.79 1.14 12.80
CA ILE A 17 -44.28 1.97 11.71
C ILE A 17 -44.81 1.29 10.45
N GLU A 18 -45.85 1.87 9.86
CA GLU A 18 -46.26 1.51 8.49
C GLU A 18 -45.06 1.78 7.58
N GLU A 19 -44.35 0.73 7.20
CA GLU A 19 -43.42 0.81 6.08
C GLU A 19 -44.26 1.13 4.84
N PRO A 20 -43.99 2.22 4.12
CA PRO A 20 -44.74 2.53 2.91
C PRO A 20 -44.56 1.39 1.93
N GLU A 21 -45.68 0.82 1.46
CA GLU A 21 -45.74 -0.27 0.49
C GLU A 21 -44.76 0.01 -0.66
N ASP A 22 -43.98 -1.00 -1.05
CA ASP A 22 -42.93 -0.89 -2.08
C ASP A 22 -43.44 -0.27 -3.39
N ASP A 23 -44.74 -0.44 -3.67
CA ASP A 23 -45.46 0.15 -4.81
C ASP A 23 -45.46 1.68 -4.79
N GLU A 24 -45.60 2.31 -3.62
CA GLU A 24 -45.56 3.76 -3.48
C GLU A 24 -44.12 4.30 -3.65
N ARG A 25 -43.12 3.49 -3.28
CA ARG A 25 -41.71 3.82 -3.38
C ARG A 25 -41.22 3.76 -4.84
N VAL A 26 -41.68 2.78 -5.61
CA VAL A 26 -41.41 2.72 -7.06
C VAL A 26 -42.21 3.78 -7.84
N LEU A 27 -43.43 4.13 -7.41
CA LEU A 27 -44.23 5.20 -8.02
C LEU A 27 -43.57 6.58 -7.94
N ARG A 28 -42.82 6.85 -6.87
CA ARG A 28 -42.03 8.09 -6.71
C ARG A 28 -40.78 8.12 -7.59
N LEU A 29 -40.22 6.96 -7.95
CA LEU A 29 -39.10 6.81 -8.88
C LEU A 29 -39.53 6.90 -10.35
N SER A 30 -40.75 6.47 -10.67
CA SER A 30 -41.33 6.57 -12.02
C SER A 30 -42.01 7.92 -12.31
N LYS A 31 -42.04 8.84 -11.33
CA LYS A 31 -42.59 10.18 -11.53
C LYS A 31 -41.52 11.04 -12.20
N GLU A 32 -41.49 10.98 -13.54
CA GLU A 32 -40.69 11.91 -14.34
C GLU A 32 -41.01 13.36 -13.92
N PRO A 33 -40.00 14.23 -13.76
CA PRO A 33 -40.23 15.64 -13.50
C PRO A 33 -41.06 16.24 -14.63
N PRO A 34 -41.86 17.30 -14.38
CA PRO A 34 -42.52 18.01 -15.45
C PRO A 34 -41.47 18.46 -16.47
N LEU A 35 -41.63 18.03 -17.72
CA LEU A 35 -40.88 18.48 -18.89
C LEU A 35 -41.08 20.00 -19.04
N ASP A 36 -40.28 20.78 -18.31
CA ASP A 36 -39.96 22.14 -18.71
C ASP A 36 -38.88 22.03 -19.81
N THR A 37 -39.10 22.78 -20.88
CA THR A 37 -38.51 22.62 -22.22
C THR A 37 -37.02 22.95 -22.34
N ALA A 38 -36.22 22.73 -21.30
CA ALA A 38 -34.77 22.65 -21.41
C ALA A 38 -34.43 21.29 -22.03
N SER A 39 -34.11 21.28 -23.31
CA SER A 39 -33.87 20.07 -24.11
C SER A 39 -32.87 19.14 -23.41
N GLU A 40 -32.97 17.84 -23.62
CA GLU A 40 -31.97 16.87 -23.13
C GLU A 40 -30.54 17.28 -23.51
N ASP A 41 -30.41 18.00 -24.65
CA ASP A 41 -29.17 18.64 -25.08
C ASP A 41 -28.61 19.67 -24.09
N ASP A 42 -29.44 20.40 -23.34
CA ASP A 42 -29.00 21.34 -22.29
C ASP A 42 -28.47 20.59 -21.06
N VAL A 43 -29.09 19.47 -20.69
CA VAL A 43 -28.62 18.66 -19.56
C VAL A 43 -27.31 17.95 -19.91
N VAL A 44 -27.22 17.38 -21.12
CA VAL A 44 -25.98 16.79 -21.64
C VAL A 44 -24.89 17.85 -21.77
N ARG A 45 -25.22 19.07 -22.24
CA ARG A 45 -24.28 20.18 -22.37
C ARG A 45 -23.86 20.75 -21.02
N GLU A 46 -24.72 20.77 -20.02
CA GLU A 46 -24.35 21.10 -18.64
C GLU A 46 -23.42 20.03 -18.06
N TYR A 47 -23.68 18.76 -18.34
CA TYR A 47 -22.83 17.65 -17.92
C TYR A 47 -21.45 17.69 -18.62
N GLU A 48 -21.43 17.90 -19.93
CA GLU A 48 -20.21 18.07 -20.72
C GLU A 48 -19.46 19.36 -20.36
N ALA A 49 -20.14 20.47 -20.05
CA ALA A 49 -19.48 21.68 -19.58
C ALA A 49 -18.85 21.48 -18.19
N ARG A 50 -19.47 20.68 -17.33
CA ARG A 50 -18.99 20.41 -15.96
C ARG A 50 -17.84 19.39 -15.93
N TYR A 51 -17.72 18.51 -16.94
CA TYR A 51 -16.72 17.43 -16.95
C TYR A 51 -15.73 17.46 -18.13
N THR A 52 -16.06 18.12 -19.24
CA THR A 52 -15.25 18.19 -20.48
C THR A 52 -14.59 19.54 -20.68
N ALA A 53 -14.92 20.57 -19.88
CA ALA A 53 -14.14 21.81 -19.81
C ALA A 53 -12.81 21.59 -19.05
N VAL A 54 -11.95 20.76 -19.65
CA VAL A 54 -10.51 20.79 -19.39
C VAL A 54 -9.96 21.81 -20.36
N ASP A 55 -9.81 23.05 -19.87
CA ASP A 55 -9.21 24.16 -20.58
C ASP A 55 -7.90 23.73 -21.27
N VAL A 56 -7.88 23.80 -22.59
CA VAL A 56 -6.73 23.42 -23.44
C VAL A 56 -5.57 24.42 -23.31
N ASP A 57 -5.72 25.53 -22.57
CA ASP A 57 -4.73 26.60 -22.49
C ASP A 57 -4.30 27.04 -21.07
N GLU A 58 -4.62 26.30 -20.00
CA GLU A 58 -4.00 26.57 -18.70
C GLU A 58 -2.57 25.97 -18.63
N LYS A 59 -1.57 26.86 -18.68
CA LYS A 59 -0.17 26.57 -18.30
C LYS A 59 -0.13 25.68 -17.04
N PRO A 60 0.73 24.64 -17.00
CA PRO A 60 0.62 23.60 -15.99
C PRO A 60 0.84 24.19 -14.59
N LYS A 61 -0.25 24.36 -13.82
CA LYS A 61 -0.17 24.64 -12.39
C LYS A 61 0.61 23.48 -11.76
N ARG A 62 1.83 23.79 -11.30
CA ARG A 62 2.67 22.91 -10.49
C ARG A 62 1.82 22.38 -9.33
N GLY A 63 1.39 21.14 -9.40
CA GLY A 63 0.53 20.53 -8.38
C GLY A 63 -0.64 19.71 -8.89
N ALA A 64 -0.72 19.41 -10.19
CA ALA A 64 -1.58 18.32 -10.66
C ALA A 64 -1.22 17.04 -9.89
N ARG A 65 -2.03 16.72 -8.86
CA ARG A 65 -2.04 15.42 -8.20
C ARG A 65 -2.11 14.41 -9.34
N HIS A 66 -1.00 13.71 -9.57
CA HIS A 66 -0.96 12.57 -10.48
C HIS A 66 -2.11 11.67 -10.07
N LYS A 67 -3.18 11.63 -10.87
CA LYS A 67 -4.23 10.63 -10.69
C LYS A 67 -3.52 9.32 -11.04
N PRO A 68 -3.16 8.48 -10.04
CA PRO A 68 -2.52 7.21 -10.34
C PRO A 68 -3.43 6.45 -11.31
N ARG A 69 -2.85 5.62 -12.20
CA ARG A 69 -3.67 4.77 -13.08
C ARG A 69 -4.65 4.01 -12.17
N SER A 70 -5.91 4.41 -12.33
CA SER A 70 -7.02 4.19 -11.42
C SER A 70 -7.52 2.77 -11.61
N TYR A 71 -6.81 1.78 -11.07
CA TYR A 71 -7.47 0.51 -10.79
C TYR A 71 -8.62 0.80 -9.83
N SER A 72 -9.79 0.23 -10.11
CA SER A 72 -10.99 0.51 -9.33
C SER A 72 -10.83 -0.07 -7.93
N THR A 73 -10.50 0.78 -6.95
CA THR A 73 -10.54 0.41 -5.53
C THR A 73 -11.97 0.31 -5.02
N LEU A 74 -12.96 0.70 -5.82
CA LEU A 74 -14.38 0.73 -5.45
C LEU A 74 -15.00 -0.67 -5.35
N HIS A 75 -14.44 -1.68 -6.04
CA HIS A 75 -14.92 -3.07 -5.99
C HIS A 75 -13.76 -4.07 -6.00
N VAL A 76 -12.97 -4.10 -4.92
CA VAL A 76 -11.93 -5.12 -4.73
C VAL A 76 -12.52 -6.33 -4.01
N THR A 77 -12.42 -7.50 -4.62
CA THR A 77 -12.88 -8.77 -4.04
C THR A 77 -12.06 -9.15 -2.80
N ASP A 78 -12.60 -10.03 -1.94
CA ASP A 78 -11.85 -10.53 -0.77
C ASP A 78 -10.60 -11.31 -1.21
N GLU A 79 -10.68 -12.02 -2.33
CA GLU A 79 -9.56 -12.77 -2.91
C GLU A 79 -8.43 -11.83 -3.35
N GLU A 80 -8.74 -10.74 -4.06
CA GLU A 80 -7.73 -9.75 -4.46
C GLU A 80 -7.06 -9.08 -3.26
N ARG A 81 -7.83 -8.78 -2.20
CA ARG A 81 -7.28 -8.27 -0.94
C ARG A 81 -6.34 -9.25 -0.27
N LEU A 82 -6.70 -10.53 -0.25
CA LEU A 82 -5.85 -11.59 0.29
C LEU A 82 -4.54 -11.70 -0.50
N TRP A 83 -4.58 -11.75 -1.83
CA TRP A 83 -3.38 -11.84 -2.66
C TRP A 83 -2.47 -10.61 -2.56
N ALA A 84 -3.05 -9.41 -2.49
CA ALA A 84 -2.30 -8.18 -2.25
C ALA A 84 -1.63 -8.20 -0.86
N ALA A 85 -2.34 -8.66 0.18
CA ALA A 85 -1.79 -8.82 1.52
C ALA A 85 -0.67 -9.86 1.58
N LEU A 86 -0.84 -11.01 0.90
CA LEU A 86 0.19 -12.05 0.80
C LEU A 86 1.45 -11.55 0.08
N ALA A 87 1.30 -10.69 -0.93
CA ALA A 87 2.43 -10.11 -1.62
C ALA A 87 3.30 -9.27 -0.68
N HIS A 88 2.72 -8.39 0.14
CA HIS A 88 3.47 -7.65 1.18
C HIS A 88 3.95 -8.58 2.31
N GLY A 89 3.11 -9.53 2.72
CA GLY A 89 3.41 -10.53 3.74
C GLY A 89 4.60 -11.44 3.41
N SER A 90 4.94 -11.59 2.12
CA SER A 90 6.11 -12.36 1.69
C SER A 90 7.45 -11.86 2.25
N VAL A 91 7.51 -10.64 2.81
CA VAL A 91 8.70 -10.16 3.54
C VAL A 91 9.03 -11.05 4.74
N TRP A 92 8.02 -11.63 5.39
CA TRP A 92 8.19 -12.60 6.47
C TRP A 92 8.81 -13.89 5.97
N LEU A 93 8.37 -14.37 4.80
CA LEU A 93 8.94 -15.55 4.16
C LEU A 93 10.42 -15.32 3.86
N THR A 94 10.79 -14.18 3.31
CA THR A 94 12.20 -13.80 3.07
C THR A 94 13.01 -13.79 4.37
N LEU A 95 12.49 -13.18 5.45
CA LEU A 95 13.19 -13.11 6.74
C LEU A 95 13.37 -14.50 7.38
N VAL A 96 12.29 -15.30 7.46
CA VAL A 96 12.34 -16.63 8.06
C VAL A 96 13.26 -17.54 7.25
N SER A 97 13.18 -17.50 5.92
CA SER A 97 14.07 -18.27 5.04
C SER A 97 15.53 -17.85 5.21
N ALA A 98 15.79 -16.55 5.35
CA ALA A 98 17.12 -16.04 5.62
C ALA A 98 17.69 -16.59 6.93
N LEU A 99 16.90 -16.59 8.01
CA LEU A 99 17.33 -17.08 9.33
C LEU A 99 17.56 -18.60 9.34
N LEU A 100 16.75 -19.36 8.62
CA LEU A 100 16.86 -20.83 8.59
C LEU A 100 17.99 -21.34 7.68
N THR A 101 18.46 -20.51 6.74
CA THR A 101 19.41 -20.93 5.69
C THR A 101 20.67 -20.06 5.62
N ASP A 102 20.94 -19.26 6.66
CA ASP A 102 22.02 -18.28 6.69
C ASP A 102 22.05 -17.38 5.45
N GLY A 103 20.86 -17.05 4.95
CA GLY A 103 20.66 -16.18 3.80
C GLY A 103 20.73 -16.86 2.43
N PHE A 104 20.98 -18.18 2.34
CA PHE A 104 21.11 -18.87 1.05
C PHE A 104 19.86 -18.77 0.17
N ILE A 105 18.66 -18.81 0.76
CA ILE A 105 17.38 -18.75 0.03
C ILE A 105 16.95 -17.30 -0.29
N ILE A 106 17.60 -16.28 0.27
CA ILE A 106 17.23 -14.87 0.06
C ILE A 106 17.01 -14.54 -1.43
N PRO A 107 17.94 -14.87 -2.35
CA PRO A 107 17.79 -14.51 -3.75
C PRO A 107 16.55 -15.11 -4.40
N ALA A 108 16.04 -16.25 -3.93
CA ALA A 108 14.80 -16.84 -4.46
C ALA A 108 13.56 -16.22 -3.78
N SER A 109 13.59 -16.07 -2.45
CA SER A 109 12.44 -15.58 -1.68
C SER A 109 12.02 -14.14 -2.03
N ILE A 110 12.97 -13.26 -2.40
CA ILE A 110 12.66 -11.87 -2.78
C ILE A 110 11.80 -11.74 -4.05
N PHE A 111 11.73 -12.80 -4.88
CA PHE A 111 10.95 -12.80 -6.12
C PHE A 111 9.51 -13.29 -5.93
N VAL A 112 9.14 -13.78 -4.75
CA VAL A 112 7.76 -14.21 -4.46
C VAL A 112 6.70 -13.15 -4.84
N PRO A 113 6.82 -11.86 -4.45
CA PRO A 113 5.86 -10.86 -4.89
C PRO A 113 5.90 -10.63 -6.41
N LEU A 114 7.04 -10.81 -7.07
CA LEU A 114 7.12 -10.71 -8.53
C LEU A 114 6.40 -11.88 -9.23
N VAL A 115 6.47 -13.08 -8.67
CA VAL A 115 5.70 -14.23 -9.14
C VAL A 115 4.20 -13.91 -9.03
N ILE A 116 3.73 -13.39 -7.90
CA ILE A 116 2.33 -12.95 -7.72
C ILE A 116 1.94 -11.90 -8.77
N TYR A 117 2.82 -10.92 -9.03
CA TYR A 117 2.59 -9.93 -10.09
C TYR A 117 2.32 -10.59 -11.45
N PHE A 118 3.17 -11.53 -11.89
CA PHE A 118 2.96 -12.19 -13.18
C PHE A 118 1.69 -13.04 -13.24
N PHE A 119 1.29 -13.67 -12.14
CA PHE A 119 0.04 -14.44 -12.08
C PHE A 119 -1.22 -13.58 -12.16
N PHE A 120 -1.15 -12.32 -11.70
CA PHE A 120 -2.30 -11.42 -11.58
C PHE A 120 -2.27 -10.21 -12.53
N ARG A 121 -1.18 -9.94 -13.26
CA ARG A 121 -1.04 -8.75 -14.15
C ARG A 121 -2.12 -8.61 -15.22
N GLN A 122 -2.79 -9.69 -15.61
CA GLN A 122 -3.89 -9.67 -16.58
C GLN A 122 -5.26 -9.91 -15.94
N LYS A 123 -5.31 -10.16 -14.62
CA LYS A 123 -6.53 -10.53 -13.88
C LYS A 123 -7.00 -9.44 -12.93
N SER A 124 -6.05 -8.75 -12.29
CA SER A 124 -6.32 -7.72 -11.30
C SER A 124 -5.19 -6.70 -11.25
N ASP A 125 -5.49 -5.48 -11.70
CA ASP A 125 -4.56 -4.35 -11.62
C ASP A 125 -4.25 -3.99 -10.15
N TYR A 126 -5.20 -4.20 -9.24
CA TYR A 126 -5.02 -3.97 -7.80
C TYR A 126 -3.95 -4.89 -7.21
N VAL A 127 -4.07 -6.21 -7.44
CA VAL A 127 -3.09 -7.19 -6.96
C VAL A 127 -1.74 -6.96 -7.62
N ALA A 128 -1.71 -6.73 -8.93
CA ALA A 128 -0.49 -6.50 -9.68
C ALA A 128 0.29 -5.28 -9.14
N PHE A 129 -0.40 -4.18 -8.86
CA PHE A 129 0.22 -2.99 -8.30
C PHE A 129 0.83 -3.23 -6.92
N HIS A 130 0.10 -3.84 -5.99
CA HIS A 130 0.61 -4.11 -4.65
C HIS A 130 1.75 -5.14 -4.66
N ALA A 131 1.67 -6.13 -5.55
CA ALA A 131 2.74 -7.10 -5.76
C ALA A 131 4.03 -6.42 -6.24
N LEU A 132 3.94 -5.49 -7.19
CA LEU A 132 5.09 -4.74 -7.66
C LEU A 132 5.65 -3.81 -6.57
N GLN A 133 4.78 -3.18 -5.77
CA GLN A 133 5.21 -2.39 -4.60
C GLN A 133 5.97 -3.22 -3.58
N ALA A 134 5.45 -4.41 -3.24
CA ALA A 134 6.09 -5.34 -2.32
C ALA A 134 7.45 -5.81 -2.86
N PHE A 135 7.53 -6.11 -4.16
CA PHE A 135 8.78 -6.49 -4.81
C PHE A 135 9.83 -5.37 -4.74
N VAL A 136 9.45 -4.13 -5.04
CA VAL A 136 10.38 -2.98 -4.96
C VAL A 136 10.87 -2.77 -3.53
N LEU A 137 9.98 -2.86 -2.53
CA LEU A 137 10.38 -2.78 -1.12
C LEU A 137 11.43 -3.86 -0.79
N GLN A 138 11.18 -5.11 -1.21
CA GLN A 138 12.08 -6.22 -0.95
C GLN A 138 13.43 -6.08 -1.65
N ILE A 139 13.44 -5.64 -2.91
CA ILE A 139 14.69 -5.42 -3.65
C ILE A 139 15.49 -4.28 -3.03
N VAL A 140 14.87 -3.11 -2.84
CA VAL A 140 15.58 -1.93 -2.29
C VAL A 140 16.12 -2.22 -0.90
N GLY A 141 15.30 -2.84 -0.05
CA GLY A 141 15.72 -3.21 1.29
C GLY A 141 16.80 -4.28 1.28
N THR A 142 16.59 -5.42 0.61
CA THR A 142 17.56 -6.53 0.64
C THR A 142 18.89 -6.15 -0.03
N VAL A 143 18.84 -5.56 -1.23
CA VAL A 143 20.05 -5.13 -1.93
C VAL A 143 20.74 -3.99 -1.19
N GLY A 144 19.98 -3.05 -0.61
CA GLY A 144 20.55 -2.00 0.22
C GLY A 144 21.21 -2.54 1.49
N ALA A 145 20.61 -3.51 2.17
CA ALA A 145 21.18 -4.15 3.36
C ALA A 145 22.48 -4.87 2.99
N LEU A 146 22.46 -5.65 1.92
CA LEU A 146 23.62 -6.37 1.43
C LEU A 146 24.74 -5.42 1.00
N THR A 147 24.41 -4.34 0.30
CA THR A 147 25.38 -3.30 -0.10
C THR A 147 25.99 -2.63 1.12
N LEU A 148 25.16 -2.25 2.10
CA LEU A 148 25.62 -1.63 3.33
C LEU A 148 26.51 -2.59 4.14
N LEU A 149 26.14 -3.87 4.23
CA LEU A 149 26.93 -4.89 4.90
C LEU A 149 28.27 -5.10 4.21
N VAL A 150 28.30 -5.33 2.89
CA VAL A 150 29.53 -5.65 2.15
C VAL A 150 30.42 -4.42 2.01
N VAL A 151 29.92 -3.34 1.42
CA VAL A 151 30.73 -2.14 1.17
C VAL A 151 31.04 -1.43 2.48
N GLY A 152 30.06 -1.32 3.38
CA GLY A 152 30.25 -0.69 4.68
C GLY A 152 31.25 -1.45 5.55
N SER A 153 31.22 -2.78 5.58
CA SER A 153 32.21 -3.56 6.35
C SER A 153 33.62 -3.43 5.78
N ILE A 154 33.78 -3.40 4.45
CA ILE A 154 35.09 -3.17 3.81
C ILE A 154 35.63 -1.78 4.15
N VAL A 155 34.83 -0.73 3.96
CA VAL A 155 35.24 0.65 4.26
C VAL A 155 35.55 0.80 5.75
N TRP A 156 34.72 0.24 6.61
CA TRP A 156 34.94 0.25 8.05
C TRP A 156 36.23 -0.49 8.43
N ALA A 157 36.47 -1.67 7.86
CA ALA A 157 37.67 -2.47 8.14
C ALA A 157 38.95 -1.75 7.72
N ILE A 158 38.98 -1.14 6.53
CA ILE A 158 40.09 -0.32 6.06
C ILE A 158 40.33 0.86 7.03
N GLY A 159 39.26 1.57 7.41
CA GLY A 159 39.35 2.65 8.39
C GLY A 159 39.87 2.19 9.75
N MET A 160 39.48 1.00 10.21
CA MET A 160 39.98 0.42 11.45
C MET A 160 41.47 0.10 11.38
N VAL A 161 41.93 -0.50 10.27
CA VAL A 161 43.37 -0.78 10.08
C VAL A 161 44.17 0.52 10.12
N ILE A 162 43.71 1.57 9.44
CA ILE A 162 44.34 2.90 9.49
C ILE A 162 44.36 3.44 10.92
N ALA A 163 43.24 3.34 11.65
CA ALA A 163 43.14 3.81 13.03
C ALA A 163 44.11 3.09 13.98
N ILE A 164 44.27 1.77 13.81
CA ILE A 164 45.21 0.95 14.59
C ILE A 164 46.66 1.34 14.26
N LEU A 165 47.01 1.48 12.98
CA LEU A 165 48.36 1.91 12.59
C LEU A 165 48.71 3.30 13.14
N ALA A 166 47.72 4.19 13.25
CA ALA A 166 47.87 5.52 13.83
C ALA A 166 48.14 5.52 15.34
N ILE A 167 48.07 4.37 16.04
CA ILE A 167 48.45 4.26 17.46
C ILE A 167 49.94 4.61 17.64
N VAL A 168 50.78 4.30 16.64
CA VAL A 168 52.22 4.59 16.68
C VAL A 168 52.51 6.08 16.89
N VAL A 169 51.63 6.96 16.39
CA VAL A 169 51.73 8.42 16.55
C VAL A 169 50.78 8.97 17.63
N LEU A 170 50.33 8.11 18.56
CA LEU A 170 49.40 8.36 19.67
C LEU A 170 47.98 8.79 19.29
N ILE A 171 47.75 9.34 18.09
CA ILE A 171 46.41 9.74 17.63
C ILE A 171 45.46 8.54 17.50
N GLY A 172 45.99 7.35 17.22
CA GLY A 172 45.21 6.12 17.12
C GLY A 172 44.51 5.73 18.43
N LEU A 173 45.02 6.15 19.59
CA LEU A 173 44.39 5.87 20.88
C LEU A 173 42.99 6.48 20.99
N ILE A 174 42.78 7.65 20.37
CA ILE A 174 41.47 8.31 20.29
C ILE A 174 40.72 7.84 19.04
N LEU A 175 41.40 7.65 17.91
CA LEU A 175 40.76 7.32 16.65
C LEU A 175 40.12 5.93 16.65
N VAL A 176 40.74 4.92 17.28
CA VAL A 176 40.21 3.56 17.39
C VAL A 176 38.83 3.52 18.08
N PRO A 177 38.63 4.05 19.30
CA PRO A 177 37.31 4.02 19.93
C PRO A 177 36.27 4.83 19.15
N VAL A 178 36.63 5.97 18.58
CA VAL A 178 35.72 6.78 17.75
C VAL A 178 35.29 6.02 16.49
N TRP A 179 36.22 5.38 15.78
CA TRP A 179 35.90 4.58 14.61
C TRP A 179 35.17 3.27 14.97
N GLY A 180 35.40 2.75 16.17
CA GLY A 180 34.59 1.68 16.76
C GLY A 180 33.11 2.05 16.86
N LEU A 181 32.79 3.29 17.28
CA LEU A 181 31.40 3.78 17.30
C LEU A 181 30.77 3.84 15.91
N VAL A 182 31.55 4.16 14.87
CA VAL A 182 31.09 4.07 13.47
C VAL A 182 30.72 2.62 13.12
N GLY A 183 31.50 1.65 13.59
CA GLY A 183 31.20 0.22 13.41
C GLY A 183 29.91 -0.19 14.12
N VAL A 184 29.68 0.28 15.34
CA VAL A 184 28.43 0.06 16.06
C VAL A 184 27.25 0.67 15.30
N ALA A 185 27.38 1.90 14.80
CA ALA A 185 26.34 2.54 14.00
C ALA A 185 26.04 1.77 12.70
N LEU A 186 27.08 1.28 12.02
CA LEU A 186 26.93 0.44 10.83
C LEU A 186 26.19 -0.86 11.15
N LEU A 187 26.57 -1.54 12.23
CA LEU A 187 25.91 -2.78 12.66
C LEU A 187 24.44 -2.54 13.00
N LEU A 188 24.13 -1.46 13.72
CA LEU A 188 22.75 -1.06 14.01
C LEU A 188 21.98 -0.77 12.72
N ALA A 189 22.57 -0.07 11.75
CA ALA A 189 21.91 0.22 10.49
C ALA A 189 21.60 -1.07 9.69
N VAL A 190 22.55 -2.00 9.60
CA VAL A 190 22.34 -3.30 8.94
C VAL A 190 21.28 -4.13 9.67
N PHE A 191 21.27 -4.10 11.00
CA PHE A 191 20.30 -4.85 11.82
C PHE A 191 18.88 -4.26 11.75
N LEU A 192 18.75 -2.93 11.82
CA LEU A 192 17.45 -2.25 11.81
C LEU A 192 16.78 -2.31 10.45
N MET A 193 17.54 -2.36 9.36
CA MET A 193 16.97 -2.32 8.03
C MET A 193 15.97 -3.46 7.72
N PRO A 194 16.28 -4.76 7.93
CA PRO A 194 15.30 -5.83 7.73
C PRO A 194 14.10 -5.70 8.68
N LEU A 195 14.27 -5.14 9.89
CA LEU A 195 13.17 -4.88 10.81
C LEU A 195 12.23 -3.78 10.29
N LEU A 196 12.78 -2.73 9.68
CA LEU A 196 11.98 -1.69 9.03
C LEU A 196 11.21 -2.27 7.84
N MET A 197 11.84 -3.10 7.01
CA MET A 197 11.15 -3.78 5.90
C MET A 197 10.01 -4.65 6.42
N LEU A 198 10.24 -5.39 7.49
CA LEU A 198 9.23 -6.23 8.14
C LEU A 198 8.06 -5.40 8.65
N LEU A 199 8.35 -4.28 9.34
CA LEU A 199 7.35 -3.36 9.85
C LEU A 199 6.50 -2.78 8.72
N PHE A 200 7.14 -2.22 7.70
CA PHE A 200 6.45 -1.62 6.56
C PHE A 200 5.63 -2.65 5.78
N GLY A 201 6.21 -3.82 5.46
CA GLY A 201 5.51 -4.90 4.77
C GLY A 201 4.34 -5.46 5.59
N THR A 202 4.47 -5.55 6.91
CA THR A 202 3.37 -5.98 7.79
C THR A 202 2.24 -4.96 7.83
N ILE A 203 2.56 -3.67 7.97
CA ILE A 203 1.56 -2.59 7.93
C ILE A 203 0.82 -2.62 6.59
N ALA A 204 1.57 -2.69 5.49
CA ALA A 204 1.01 -2.76 4.14
C ALA A 204 0.09 -3.99 3.97
N ALA A 205 0.51 -5.16 4.44
CA ALA A 205 -0.29 -6.39 4.37
C ALA A 205 -1.61 -6.28 5.17
N ILE A 206 -1.56 -5.69 6.38
CA ILE A 206 -2.76 -5.50 7.21
C ILE A 206 -3.71 -4.48 6.58
N GLU A 207 -3.17 -3.38 6.06
CA GLU A 207 -3.98 -2.33 5.46
C GLU A 207 -4.67 -2.80 4.17
N THR A 208 -3.94 -3.48 3.27
CA THR A 208 -4.53 -4.05 2.05
C THR A 208 -5.59 -5.10 2.36
N TYR A 209 -5.36 -5.95 3.37
CA TYR A 209 -6.36 -6.92 3.83
C TYR A 209 -7.66 -6.25 4.33
N ARG A 210 -7.54 -5.09 5.00
CA ARG A 210 -8.67 -4.31 5.52
C ARG A 210 -9.33 -3.39 4.48
N ASN A 211 -9.08 -3.61 3.20
CA ASN A 211 -9.59 -2.76 2.10
C ASN A 211 -9.13 -1.29 2.19
N ARG A 212 -7.95 -1.03 2.79
CA ARG A 212 -7.30 0.27 2.73
C ARG A 212 -6.19 0.21 1.69
N ASP A 213 -6.24 1.10 0.70
CA ASP A 213 -5.22 1.19 -0.34
C ASP A 213 -3.92 1.78 0.26
N TYR A 214 -3.01 0.89 0.68
CA TYR A 214 -1.72 1.28 1.22
C TYR A 214 -0.72 1.60 0.10
N ARG A 215 -0.20 2.82 0.10
CA ARG A 215 0.76 3.28 -0.91
C ARG A 215 2.01 3.87 -0.28
N TYR A 216 3.14 3.24 -0.54
CA TYR A 216 4.45 3.82 -0.29
C TYR A 216 4.64 5.07 -1.16
N PRO A 217 4.77 6.29 -0.61
CA PRO A 217 4.68 7.52 -1.40
C PRO A 217 5.67 7.59 -2.57
N PHE A 218 6.92 7.18 -2.37
CA PHE A 218 7.95 7.21 -3.41
C PHE A 218 7.83 6.04 -4.39
N ILE A 219 7.58 4.83 -3.88
CA ILE A 219 7.51 3.61 -4.68
C ILE A 219 6.25 3.62 -5.56
N ALA A 220 5.10 4.01 -5.00
CA ALA A 220 3.83 4.12 -5.74
C ALA A 220 3.97 5.04 -6.95
N ARG A 221 4.52 6.25 -6.74
CA ARG A 221 4.74 7.22 -7.83
C ARG A 221 5.68 6.71 -8.91
N TRP A 222 6.69 5.92 -8.54
CA TRP A 222 7.60 5.33 -9.52
C TRP A 222 6.91 4.22 -10.32
N ILE A 223 6.17 3.33 -9.65
CA ILE A 223 5.43 2.25 -10.29
C ILE A 223 4.34 2.78 -11.23
N ASP A 224 3.56 3.77 -10.78
CA ASP A 224 2.50 4.38 -11.59
C ASP A 224 3.06 4.91 -12.92
N ARG A 225 4.28 5.48 -12.93
CA ARG A 225 4.96 5.92 -14.16
C ARG A 225 5.37 4.76 -15.07
N GLN A 226 5.86 3.65 -14.49
CA GLN A 226 6.25 2.47 -15.27
C GLN A 226 5.03 1.79 -15.90
N MET A 227 3.94 1.67 -15.14
CA MET A 227 2.69 1.13 -15.67
C MET A 227 2.03 2.07 -16.67
N ALA A 228 2.18 3.40 -16.51
CA ALA A 228 1.66 4.40 -17.46
C ALA A 228 2.46 4.48 -18.78
N GLY A 229 3.77 4.20 -18.72
CA GLY A 229 4.73 4.46 -19.80
C GLY A 229 4.97 3.33 -20.80
N ASP A 230 4.05 2.38 -20.96
CA ASP A 230 4.06 1.36 -22.02
C ASP A 230 5.19 0.29 -21.98
N PHE A 231 6.12 0.35 -21.02
CA PHE A 231 7.21 -0.65 -20.89
C PHE A 231 6.72 -2.07 -20.51
N LEU A 232 5.55 -2.21 -19.89
CA LEU A 232 4.99 -3.51 -19.46
C LEU A 232 3.93 -4.09 -20.41
N ASN A 233 3.52 -3.32 -21.44
CA ASN A 233 2.57 -3.73 -22.49
C ASN A 233 3.24 -4.33 -23.73
N LEU A 234 4.57 -4.21 -23.83
CA LEU A 234 5.34 -4.63 -25.01
C LEU A 234 5.83 -6.09 -24.96
N PHE A 235 5.47 -6.84 -23.90
CA PHE A 235 5.80 -8.27 -23.74
C PHE A 235 4.64 -9.03 -23.11
#